data_AF-K9PRZ1-F1
#
_entry.id   AF-K9PRZ1-F1
#
_cell.length_a   1.000
_cell.length_b   1.000
_cell.length_c   1.000
_cell.angle_alpha   90.00
_cell.angle_beta   90.00
_cell.angle_gamma   90.00
#
_symmetry.space_group_name_H-M   'P 1'
#
loop_
_entity.id
_entity.type
_entity.pdbx_description
1 polymer ?
#
loop_
_entity_poly.entity_id
_entity_poly.type
_entity_poly.pdbx_seq_one_letter_code
_entity_poly.pdbx_strand_id
1 'polypeptide(L)'
;MPTDYILFVHGVKTPSREEFQKLATTLLNRIQGSINDKSRVVKPIYSFWGDLNLDAKVELKKGFEASPKFKDYWFRDFRTGLILDFVGDAALYLSRHIGTQVVQRLKNDAVNVLKGSTTSDRLHLITHSWGTVILFDILFARRWEDPTLDPDVRKMVSEVRSVLFGLNPSPTNGIPLASIHTMGSPLALFSLLNISGNVNGVSTHDLTPQLTSLLENLYNLRKKPIPWRNFAHPGDPIAYPLEGVLPMILDGSQRYVETQDVITDRGNIFNLPFSQQLIPLFWGGDAHGSYWDNQLVAKNISEVIRSTI
;
A
#
# COMPACT_ATOMS: atom_id res chain seq x y z
N MET A 1 -17.06 22.38 -5.09
CA MET A 1 -17.29 21.52 -3.91
C MET A 1 -16.00 20.75 -3.67
N PRO A 2 -15.45 20.73 -2.45
CA PRO A 2 -14.24 19.96 -2.15
C PRO A 2 -14.42 18.48 -2.49
N THR A 3 -13.41 17.88 -3.12
CA THR A 3 -13.40 16.45 -3.45
C THR A 3 -12.36 15.72 -2.59
N ASP A 4 -12.81 14.68 -1.89
CA ASP A 4 -11.96 13.71 -1.21
C ASP A 4 -11.70 12.54 -2.17
N TYR A 5 -10.53 12.54 -2.80
CA TYR A 5 -10.07 11.45 -3.67
C TYR A 5 -9.57 10.29 -2.81
N ILE A 6 -10.06 9.09 -3.08
CA ILE A 6 -9.61 7.86 -2.41
C ILE A 6 -8.82 7.04 -3.40
N LEU A 7 -7.49 7.02 -3.26
CA LEU A 7 -6.63 6.17 -4.06
C LEU A 7 -6.53 4.78 -3.44
N PHE A 8 -7.26 3.85 -4.02
CA PHE A 8 -7.14 2.42 -3.73
C PHE A 8 -5.95 1.85 -4.46
N VAL A 9 -5.05 1.24 -3.70
CA VAL A 9 -3.87 0.56 -4.19
C VAL A 9 -3.87 -0.85 -3.65
N HIS A 10 -4.13 -1.80 -4.52
CA HIS A 10 -4.12 -3.20 -4.11
C HIS A 10 -2.81 -3.86 -4.47
N GLY A 11 -2.31 -4.61 -3.50
CA GLY A 11 -1.27 -5.57 -3.72
C GLY A 11 -1.77 -6.76 -4.53
N VAL A 12 -0.86 -7.69 -4.69
CA VAL A 12 -1.05 -8.82 -5.56
C VAL A 12 -1.93 -9.92 -4.93
N LYS A 13 -2.17 -11.00 -5.69
CA LYS A 13 -3.13 -12.13 -5.47
C LYS A 13 -4.50 -11.98 -6.15
N THR A 14 -4.95 -10.78 -6.50
CA THR A 14 -6.17 -10.60 -7.33
C THR A 14 -5.76 -10.48 -8.80
N PRO A 15 -6.04 -11.48 -9.66
CA PRO A 15 -5.52 -11.49 -11.03
C PRO A 15 -6.28 -10.55 -11.97
N SER A 16 -7.47 -10.08 -11.59
CA SER A 16 -8.31 -9.25 -12.46
C SER A 16 -8.59 -7.86 -11.89
N ARG A 17 -8.50 -6.85 -12.77
CA ARG A 17 -8.86 -5.46 -12.45
C ARG A 17 -10.31 -5.34 -12.01
N GLU A 18 -11.21 -6.12 -12.59
CA GLU A 18 -12.65 -6.10 -12.25
C GLU A 18 -12.89 -6.58 -10.82
N GLU A 19 -12.26 -7.67 -10.40
CA GLU A 19 -12.39 -8.19 -9.03
C GLU A 19 -11.83 -7.19 -8.01
N PHE A 20 -10.68 -6.57 -8.30
CA PHE A 20 -10.15 -5.50 -7.46
C PHE A 20 -11.13 -4.32 -7.35
N GLN A 21 -11.70 -3.87 -8.47
CA GLN A 21 -12.70 -2.79 -8.45
C GLN A 21 -13.93 -3.16 -7.64
N LYS A 22 -14.39 -4.42 -7.68
CA LYS A 22 -15.49 -4.91 -6.83
C LYS A 22 -15.12 -4.81 -5.35
N LEU A 23 -13.96 -5.33 -4.95
CA LEU A 23 -13.47 -5.26 -3.56
C LEU A 23 -13.36 -3.82 -3.06
N ALA A 24 -12.71 -2.95 -3.84
CA ALA A 24 -12.54 -1.54 -3.49
C ALA A 24 -13.89 -0.79 -3.47
N THR A 25 -14.82 -1.13 -4.36
CA THR A 25 -16.18 -0.56 -4.36
C THR A 25 -16.97 -0.98 -3.12
N THR A 26 -16.84 -2.23 -2.67
CA THR A 26 -17.45 -2.68 -1.42
C THR A 26 -16.99 -1.83 -0.24
N LEU A 27 -15.69 -1.63 -0.09
CA LEU A 27 -15.13 -0.78 0.96
C LEU A 27 -15.57 0.68 0.81
N LEU A 28 -15.53 1.22 -0.41
CA LEU A 28 -15.96 2.58 -0.72
C LEU A 28 -17.42 2.82 -0.31
N ASN A 29 -18.33 1.92 -0.67
CA ASN A 29 -19.75 2.04 -0.33
C ASN A 29 -19.97 2.09 1.19
N ARG A 30 -19.21 1.29 1.95
CA ARG A 30 -19.25 1.31 3.42
C ARG A 30 -18.69 2.62 4.01
N ILE A 31 -17.61 3.14 3.44
CA ILE A 31 -17.02 4.44 3.81
C ILE A 31 -18.04 5.56 3.54
N GLN A 32 -18.57 5.63 2.32
CA GLN A 32 -19.55 6.65 1.91
C GLN A 32 -20.83 6.58 2.73
N GLY A 33 -21.35 5.38 3.01
CA GLY A 33 -22.51 5.19 3.87
C GLY A 33 -22.30 5.67 5.31
N SER A 34 -21.05 5.89 5.74
CA SER A 34 -20.69 6.41 7.07
C SER A 34 -20.38 7.92 7.06
N ILE A 35 -20.26 8.52 5.87
CA ILE A 35 -20.04 9.96 5.67
C ILE A 35 -21.40 10.61 5.35
N ASN A 36 -22.05 11.17 6.37
CA ASN A 36 -23.33 11.87 6.21
C ASN A 36 -23.18 13.33 5.68
N ASP A 37 -21.95 13.78 5.44
CA ASP A 37 -21.66 15.13 4.95
C ASP A 37 -21.84 15.23 3.43
N LYS A 38 -22.91 15.91 3.00
CA LYS A 38 -23.22 16.16 1.58
C LYS A 38 -22.47 17.35 0.98
N SER A 39 -21.66 18.06 1.76
CA SER A 39 -20.87 19.21 1.28
C SER A 39 -19.60 18.81 0.54
N ARG A 40 -19.36 17.50 0.40
CA ARG A 40 -18.14 16.91 -0.16
C ARG A 40 -18.45 15.81 -1.15
N VAL A 41 -17.57 15.65 -2.13
CA VAL A 41 -17.62 14.54 -3.09
C VAL A 41 -16.53 13.54 -2.72
N VAL A 42 -16.88 12.27 -2.56
CA VAL A 42 -15.91 11.19 -2.40
C VAL A 42 -15.71 10.49 -3.74
N LYS A 43 -14.50 10.55 -4.30
CA LYS A 43 -14.21 10.00 -5.63
C LYS A 43 -13.13 8.92 -5.58
N PRO A 44 -13.41 7.67 -5.99
CA PRO A 44 -12.40 6.63 -6.00
C PRO A 44 -11.42 6.79 -7.17
N ILE A 45 -10.20 6.35 -6.95
CA ILE A 45 -9.17 6.09 -7.96
C ILE A 45 -8.68 4.66 -7.72
N TYR A 46 -8.71 3.83 -8.75
CA TYR A 46 -8.32 2.42 -8.65
C TYR A 46 -6.99 2.22 -9.36
N SER A 47 -5.92 1.95 -8.62
CA SER A 47 -4.61 1.62 -9.17
C SER A 47 -4.37 0.11 -9.08
N PHE A 48 -4.20 -0.52 -10.24
CA PHE A 48 -4.08 -1.98 -10.35
C PHE A 48 -3.02 -2.41 -11.36
N TRP A 49 -2.14 -3.28 -10.91
CA TRP A 49 -1.03 -3.84 -11.69
C TRP A 49 -0.82 -5.36 -11.47
N GLY A 50 -1.76 -6.04 -10.80
CA GLY A 50 -1.65 -7.48 -10.53
C GLY A 50 -1.64 -8.34 -11.80
N ASP A 51 -2.12 -7.79 -12.92
CA ASP A 51 -2.11 -8.40 -14.26
C ASP A 51 -0.71 -8.50 -14.86
N LEU A 52 0.20 -7.57 -14.55
CA LEU A 52 1.54 -7.50 -15.15
C LEU A 52 2.42 -8.73 -14.86
N ASN A 53 2.13 -9.42 -13.76
CA ASN A 53 2.93 -10.54 -13.28
C ASN A 53 2.34 -11.91 -13.63
N LEU A 54 1.13 -11.94 -14.22
CA LEU A 54 0.35 -13.17 -14.36
C LEU A 54 1.06 -14.18 -15.29
N ASP A 55 1.54 -13.73 -16.44
CA ASP A 55 2.18 -14.61 -17.43
C ASP A 55 3.45 -15.27 -16.87
N ALA A 56 4.31 -14.48 -16.23
CA ALA A 56 5.54 -14.97 -15.62
C ALA A 56 5.26 -15.98 -14.49
N LYS A 57 4.23 -15.73 -13.67
CA LYS A 57 3.82 -16.68 -12.61
C LYS A 57 3.24 -17.96 -13.18
N VAL A 58 2.42 -17.87 -14.23
CA VAL A 58 1.85 -19.05 -14.93
C VAL A 58 2.96 -19.88 -15.56
N GLU A 59 3.95 -19.25 -16.20
CA GLU A 59 5.10 -19.94 -16.79
C GLU A 59 5.94 -20.64 -15.72
N LEU A 60 6.26 -19.96 -14.62
CA LEU A 60 7.01 -20.57 -13.52
C LEU A 60 6.26 -21.73 -12.87
N LYS A 61 4.94 -21.59 -12.68
CA LYS A 61 4.08 -22.68 -12.18
C LYS A 61 4.10 -23.89 -13.10
N LYS A 62 3.98 -23.69 -14.43
CA LYS A 62 4.12 -24.78 -15.41
C LYS A 62 5.48 -25.45 -15.31
N GLY A 63 6.55 -24.69 -15.11
CA GLY A 63 7.89 -25.21 -14.89
C GLY A 63 7.98 -26.12 -13.66
N PHE A 64 7.34 -25.75 -12.55
CA PHE A 64 7.25 -26.61 -11.37
C PHE A 64 6.46 -27.89 -11.70
N GLU A 65 5.29 -27.77 -12.30
CA GLU A 65 4.38 -28.89 -12.59
C GLU A 65 4.93 -29.86 -13.64
N ALA A 66 5.82 -29.41 -14.53
CA ALA A 66 6.50 -30.27 -15.50
C ALA A 66 7.50 -31.25 -14.85
N SER A 67 7.97 -30.98 -13.63
CA SER A 67 8.87 -31.88 -12.93
C SER A 67 8.10 -33.11 -12.40
N PRO A 68 8.52 -34.35 -12.73
CA PRO A 68 7.86 -35.55 -12.20
C PRO A 68 7.99 -35.67 -10.68
N LYS A 69 8.91 -34.92 -10.06
CA LYS A 69 9.12 -34.84 -8.61
C LYS A 69 8.20 -33.85 -7.93
N PHE A 70 7.53 -32.96 -8.66
CA PHE A 70 6.65 -31.97 -8.03
C PHE A 70 5.54 -32.62 -7.22
N LYS A 71 5.06 -33.80 -7.64
CA LYS A 71 4.08 -34.59 -6.89
C LYS A 71 4.53 -35.05 -5.50
N ASP A 72 5.84 -35.14 -5.28
CA ASP A 72 6.42 -35.58 -4.01
C ASP A 72 6.49 -34.41 -3.00
N TYR A 73 6.31 -33.16 -3.45
CA TYR A 73 6.32 -31.99 -2.58
C TYR A 73 5.03 -31.89 -1.76
N TRP A 74 5.19 -31.54 -0.48
CA TRP A 74 4.05 -31.24 0.40
C TRP A 74 3.56 -29.80 0.19
N PHE A 75 2.26 -29.60 0.42
CA PHE A 75 1.59 -28.29 0.36
C PHE A 75 1.70 -27.60 -1.01
N ARG A 76 1.54 -28.34 -2.10
CA ARG A 76 1.70 -27.82 -3.48
C ARG A 76 0.80 -26.63 -3.79
N ASP A 77 -0.46 -26.68 -3.36
CA ASP A 77 -1.42 -25.59 -3.57
C ASP A 77 -1.04 -24.34 -2.77
N PHE A 78 -0.56 -24.52 -1.53
CA PHE A 78 -0.04 -23.42 -0.72
C PHE A 78 1.22 -22.80 -1.35
N ARG A 79 2.12 -23.63 -1.89
CA ARG A 79 3.35 -23.16 -2.56
C ARG A 79 3.05 -22.41 -3.86
N THR A 80 2.14 -22.90 -4.68
CA THR A 80 1.84 -22.34 -6.01
C THR A 80 0.73 -21.30 -6.02
N GLY A 81 -0.13 -21.28 -5.00
CA GLY A 81 -1.08 -20.20 -4.74
C GLY A 81 -0.45 -19.13 -3.87
N LEU A 82 -0.37 -19.35 -2.57
CA LEU A 82 0.00 -18.28 -1.63
C LEU A 82 1.46 -17.83 -1.73
N ILE A 83 2.42 -18.77 -1.66
CA ILE A 83 3.85 -18.40 -1.68
C ILE A 83 4.23 -17.81 -3.03
N LEU A 84 3.90 -18.49 -4.13
CA LEU A 84 4.25 -18.02 -5.47
C LEU A 84 3.58 -16.68 -5.80
N ASP A 85 2.32 -16.47 -5.44
CA ASP A 85 1.72 -15.15 -5.60
C ASP A 85 2.49 -14.13 -4.76
N PHE A 86 2.61 -14.33 -3.45
CA PHE A 86 3.22 -13.33 -2.59
C PHE A 86 4.70 -13.02 -2.92
N VAL A 87 5.54 -14.06 -3.04
CA VAL A 87 6.98 -13.92 -3.27
C VAL A 87 7.29 -13.66 -4.75
N GLY A 88 6.56 -14.30 -5.66
CA GLY A 88 6.74 -14.08 -7.09
C GLY A 88 6.45 -12.63 -7.47
N ASP A 89 5.42 -12.04 -6.89
CA ASP A 89 5.09 -10.64 -7.12
C ASP A 89 6.13 -9.66 -6.55
N ALA A 90 6.69 -9.98 -5.37
CA ALA A 90 7.82 -9.24 -4.82
C ALA A 90 9.05 -9.30 -5.75
N ALA A 91 9.41 -10.50 -6.20
CA ALA A 91 10.55 -10.73 -7.07
C ALA A 91 10.39 -10.04 -8.43
N LEU A 92 9.19 -10.10 -9.01
CA LEU A 92 8.89 -9.45 -10.28
C LEU A 92 8.92 -7.93 -10.14
N TYR A 93 8.42 -7.35 -9.06
CA TYR A 93 8.51 -5.90 -8.85
C TYR A 93 9.95 -5.38 -8.78
N LEU A 94 10.87 -6.17 -8.21
CA LEU A 94 12.29 -5.82 -8.16
C LEU A 94 12.93 -5.81 -9.56
N SER A 95 12.35 -6.49 -10.55
CA SER A 95 12.75 -6.35 -11.95
C SER A 95 12.52 -4.91 -12.42
N ARG A 96 13.56 -4.27 -12.97
CA ARG A 96 13.48 -2.92 -13.53
C ARG A 96 12.37 -2.79 -14.58
N HIS A 97 12.15 -3.82 -15.38
CA HIS A 97 11.15 -3.82 -16.45
C HIS A 97 9.72 -3.76 -15.89
N ILE A 98 9.38 -4.66 -14.96
CA ILE A 98 8.04 -4.69 -14.34
C ILE A 98 7.85 -3.47 -13.45
N GLY A 99 8.86 -3.09 -12.66
CA GLY A 99 8.81 -1.87 -11.84
C GLY A 99 8.46 -0.63 -12.67
N THR A 100 9.05 -0.49 -13.87
CA THR A 100 8.74 0.62 -14.79
C THR A 100 7.29 0.56 -15.28
N GLN A 101 6.78 -0.62 -15.65
CA GLN A 101 5.38 -0.78 -16.07
C GLN A 101 4.40 -0.44 -14.94
N VAL A 102 4.73 -0.81 -13.70
CA VAL A 102 3.92 -0.46 -12.52
C VAL A 102 3.86 1.06 -12.32
N VAL A 103 4.99 1.77 -12.43
CA VAL A 103 5.01 3.24 -12.38
C VAL A 103 4.13 3.84 -13.47
N GLN A 104 4.23 3.32 -14.70
CA GLN A 104 3.43 3.78 -15.82
C GLN A 104 1.93 3.56 -15.60
N ARG A 105 1.56 2.43 -14.97
CA ARG A 105 0.17 2.12 -14.60
C ARG A 105 -0.35 3.06 -13.53
N LEU A 106 0.43 3.32 -12.48
CA LEU A 106 0.08 4.28 -11.42
C LEU A 106 -0.09 5.70 -11.98
N LYS A 107 0.78 6.13 -12.89
CA LYS A 107 0.64 7.41 -13.60
C LYS A 107 -0.68 7.45 -14.38
N ASN A 108 -0.98 6.41 -15.15
CA ASN A 108 -2.20 6.40 -15.96
C ASN A 108 -3.48 6.38 -15.11
N ASP A 109 -3.49 5.58 -14.05
CA ASP A 109 -4.64 5.40 -13.17
C ASP A 109 -4.87 6.62 -12.25
N ALA A 110 -3.81 7.22 -11.68
CA ALA A 110 -3.93 8.26 -10.66
C ALA A 110 -3.56 9.67 -11.11
N VAL A 111 -2.39 9.87 -11.71
CA VAL A 111 -1.87 11.21 -12.07
C VAL A 111 -2.82 11.93 -13.02
N ASN A 112 -3.37 11.22 -14.01
CA ASN A 112 -4.30 11.80 -14.97
C ASN A 112 -5.63 12.26 -14.33
N VAL A 113 -6.08 11.60 -13.27
CA VAL A 113 -7.29 11.98 -12.53
C VAL A 113 -7.01 13.18 -11.61
N LEU A 114 -5.84 13.21 -10.99
CA LEU A 114 -5.47 14.21 -9.98
C LEU A 114 -4.96 15.53 -10.54
N LYS A 115 -4.48 15.58 -11.80
CA LYS A 115 -4.00 16.82 -12.45
C LYS A 115 -5.02 17.98 -12.47
N GLY A 116 -6.31 17.67 -12.36
CA GLY A 116 -7.38 18.68 -12.30
C GLY A 116 -7.80 19.09 -10.89
N SER A 117 -7.09 18.65 -9.84
CA SER A 117 -7.48 18.93 -8.45
C SER A 117 -7.31 20.40 -8.09
N THR A 118 -8.19 20.88 -7.21
CA THR A 118 -8.13 22.22 -6.62
C THR A 118 -7.43 22.20 -5.25
N THR A 119 -7.08 23.36 -4.72
CA THR A 119 -6.48 23.49 -3.38
C THR A 119 -7.40 23.05 -2.23
N SER A 120 -8.71 22.93 -2.50
CA SER A 120 -9.69 22.43 -1.53
C SER A 120 -9.85 20.90 -1.55
N ASP A 121 -9.31 20.23 -2.58
CA ASP A 121 -9.37 18.79 -2.72
C ASP A 121 -8.32 18.10 -1.83
N ARG A 122 -8.60 16.85 -1.47
CA ARG A 122 -7.75 16.05 -0.59
C ARG A 122 -7.55 14.67 -1.17
N LEU A 123 -6.38 14.09 -0.93
CA LEU A 123 -6.09 12.70 -1.25
C LEU A 123 -6.05 11.85 0.02
N HIS A 124 -6.67 10.69 -0.04
CA HIS A 124 -6.60 9.65 0.97
C HIS A 124 -6.03 8.39 0.33
N LEU A 125 -4.96 7.84 0.91
CA LEU A 125 -4.38 6.59 0.42
C LEU A 125 -5.01 5.42 1.16
N ILE A 126 -5.55 4.45 0.43
CA ILE A 126 -5.97 3.15 0.97
C ILE A 126 -5.16 2.08 0.24
N THR A 127 -4.17 1.55 0.93
CA THR A 127 -3.22 0.58 0.38
C THR A 127 -3.42 -0.78 1.04
N HIS A 128 -3.21 -1.85 0.27
CA HIS A 128 -3.36 -3.21 0.75
C HIS A 128 -2.16 -4.07 0.37
N SER A 129 -1.66 -4.89 1.30
CA SER A 129 -0.61 -5.88 1.03
C SER A 129 0.64 -5.26 0.36
N TRP A 130 1.22 -5.93 -0.65
CA TRP A 130 2.30 -5.42 -1.50
C TRP A 130 2.00 -4.07 -2.15
N GLY A 131 0.73 -3.70 -2.28
CA GLY A 131 0.30 -2.38 -2.76
C GLY A 131 0.89 -1.26 -1.91
N THR A 132 1.00 -1.48 -0.60
CA THR A 132 1.66 -0.53 0.31
C THR A 132 3.14 -0.38 -0.02
N VAL A 133 3.89 -1.47 -0.07
CA VAL A 133 5.34 -1.43 -0.26
C VAL A 133 5.71 -0.86 -1.63
N ILE A 134 5.02 -1.28 -2.68
CA ILE A 134 5.23 -0.81 -4.04
C ILE A 134 4.95 0.69 -4.14
N LEU A 135 3.81 1.14 -3.62
CA LEU A 135 3.47 2.57 -3.64
C LEU A 135 4.54 3.38 -2.89
N PHE A 136 4.92 2.94 -1.70
CA PHE A 136 5.91 3.64 -0.88
C PHE A 136 7.27 3.69 -1.56
N ASP A 137 7.70 2.60 -2.20
CA ASP A 137 8.94 2.59 -2.99
C ASP A 137 8.88 3.59 -4.15
N ILE A 138 7.80 3.60 -4.95
CA ILE A 138 7.64 4.58 -6.04
C ILE A 138 7.66 6.00 -5.49
N LEU A 139 6.97 6.25 -4.38
CA LEU A 139 6.84 7.59 -3.83
C LEU A 139 8.09 8.09 -3.12
N PHE A 140 8.90 7.21 -2.52
CA PHE A 140 9.92 7.64 -1.55
C PHE A 140 11.31 7.05 -1.76
N ALA A 141 11.46 5.92 -2.48
CA ALA A 141 12.76 5.27 -2.58
C ALA A 141 13.74 6.04 -3.47
N ARG A 142 15.00 6.09 -3.03
CA ARG A 142 16.11 6.74 -3.74
C ARG A 142 16.49 6.06 -5.06
N ARG A 143 16.22 4.77 -5.24
CA ARG A 143 16.53 4.05 -6.49
C ARG A 143 15.95 4.70 -7.74
N TRP A 144 14.85 5.44 -7.60
CA TRP A 144 14.21 6.16 -8.71
C TRP A 144 14.89 7.48 -9.08
N GLU A 145 15.88 7.92 -8.29
CA GLU A 145 16.68 9.11 -8.54
C GLU A 145 18.04 8.77 -9.18
N ASP A 146 18.36 7.48 -9.32
CA ASP A 146 19.64 6.99 -9.84
C ASP A 146 19.93 7.60 -11.24
N PRO A 147 21.02 8.36 -11.41
CA PRO A 147 21.37 8.97 -12.70
C PRO A 147 21.53 7.98 -13.86
N THR A 148 21.80 6.71 -13.56
CA THR A 148 21.93 5.62 -14.54
C THR A 148 20.59 5.03 -14.98
N LEU A 149 19.51 5.34 -14.27
CA LEU A 149 18.16 4.98 -14.68
C LEU A 149 17.76 5.76 -15.93
N ASP A 150 17.00 5.10 -16.80
CA ASP A 150 16.39 5.70 -17.98
C ASP A 150 15.76 7.07 -17.62
N PRO A 151 16.17 8.16 -18.30
CA PRO A 151 15.65 9.50 -18.04
C PRO A 151 14.12 9.59 -18.12
N ASP A 152 13.48 8.84 -19.01
CA ASP A 152 12.02 8.85 -19.16
C ASP A 152 11.33 8.20 -17.96
N VAL A 153 11.91 7.14 -17.40
CA VAL A 153 11.42 6.50 -16.17
C VAL A 153 11.58 7.45 -14.99
N ARG A 154 12.74 8.11 -14.85
CA ARG A 154 12.96 9.12 -13.80
C ARG A 154 11.96 10.26 -13.89
N LYS A 155 11.72 10.77 -15.10
CA LYS A 155 10.71 11.80 -15.35
C LYS A 155 9.31 11.32 -14.95
N MET A 156 8.96 10.09 -15.31
CA MET A 156 7.67 9.49 -14.96
C MET A 156 7.45 9.38 -13.45
N VAL A 157 8.46 8.93 -12.70
CA VAL A 157 8.39 8.88 -11.23
C VAL A 157 8.29 10.29 -10.65
N SER A 158 9.07 11.25 -11.16
CA SER A 158 9.01 12.66 -10.74
C SER A 158 7.62 13.26 -10.99
N GLU A 159 6.97 12.95 -12.11
CA GLU A 159 5.58 13.34 -12.39
C GLU A 159 4.59 12.73 -11.39
N VAL A 160 4.75 11.44 -11.03
CA VAL A 160 3.92 10.79 -10.00
C VAL A 160 4.10 11.49 -8.66
N ARG A 161 5.36 11.73 -8.25
CA ARG A 161 5.69 12.38 -6.99
C ARG A 161 5.18 13.82 -6.92
N SER A 162 5.35 14.60 -7.98
CA SER A 162 4.91 16.01 -8.03
C SER A 162 3.39 16.21 -8.02
N VAL A 163 2.60 15.21 -8.41
CA VAL A 163 1.14 15.26 -8.22
C VAL A 163 0.77 15.16 -6.74
N LEU A 164 1.61 14.52 -5.93
CA LEU A 164 1.45 14.51 -4.49
C LEU A 164 2.15 15.74 -3.91
N PHE A 165 1.34 16.70 -3.46
CA PHE A 165 1.84 17.90 -2.80
C PHE A 165 2.82 17.50 -1.68
N GLY A 166 3.92 18.23 -1.57
CA GLY A 166 4.94 18.06 -0.52
C GLY A 166 6.18 17.28 -0.95
N LEU A 167 6.27 16.83 -2.21
CA LEU A 167 7.49 16.24 -2.79
C LEU A 167 8.21 17.22 -3.72
N ASN A 168 9.55 17.13 -3.74
CA ASN A 168 10.38 17.85 -4.71
C ASN A 168 10.05 17.41 -6.15
N PRO A 169 10.19 18.30 -7.16
CA PRO A 169 10.68 19.68 -7.07
C PRO A 169 9.60 20.74 -6.81
N SER A 170 8.35 20.33 -6.60
CA SER A 170 7.21 21.27 -6.50
C SER A 170 6.37 21.01 -5.26
N PRO A 171 6.91 21.27 -4.05
CA PRO A 171 6.26 20.92 -2.79
C PRO A 171 4.94 21.67 -2.56
N THR A 172 4.66 22.71 -3.34
CA THR A 172 3.43 23.51 -3.30
C THR A 172 2.42 23.16 -4.39
N ASN A 173 2.77 22.27 -5.33
CA ASN A 173 1.93 21.90 -6.46
C ASN A 173 1.38 20.49 -6.26
N GLY A 174 0.18 20.23 -6.78
CA GLY A 174 -0.49 18.93 -6.65
C GLY A 174 -1.53 18.90 -5.54
N ILE A 175 -2.00 17.70 -5.21
CA ILE A 175 -3.06 17.47 -4.22
C ILE A 175 -2.46 17.15 -2.85
N PRO A 176 -2.94 17.79 -1.75
CA PRO A 176 -2.47 17.46 -0.40
C PRO A 176 -2.96 16.07 0.02
N LEU A 177 -2.01 15.26 0.50
CA LEU A 177 -2.31 14.02 1.19
C LEU A 177 -2.91 14.34 2.57
N ALA A 178 -4.12 13.82 2.83
CA ALA A 178 -4.87 14.07 4.05
C ALA A 178 -4.81 12.90 5.03
N SER A 179 -4.76 11.65 4.55
CA SER A 179 -4.56 10.46 5.39
C SER A 179 -3.95 9.28 4.65
N ILE A 180 -3.35 8.36 5.43
CA ILE A 180 -2.79 7.10 4.96
C ILE A 180 -3.51 5.95 5.67
N HIS A 181 -3.92 4.94 4.91
CA HIS A 181 -4.51 3.73 5.41
C HIS A 181 -3.79 2.53 4.80
N THR A 182 -3.24 1.66 5.65
CA THR A 182 -2.54 0.44 5.25
C THR A 182 -3.34 -0.76 5.74
N MET A 183 -3.57 -1.76 4.89
CA MET A 183 -4.36 -2.95 5.21
C MET A 183 -3.54 -4.19 4.90
N GLY A 184 -3.36 -5.10 5.86
CA GLY A 184 -2.58 -6.32 5.62
C GLY A 184 -1.14 -6.05 5.16
N SER A 185 -0.56 -4.92 5.57
CA SER A 185 0.65 -4.40 4.95
C SER A 185 1.92 -5.04 5.51
N PRO A 186 2.85 -5.52 4.65
CA PRO A 186 4.16 -5.99 5.06
C PRO A 186 5.19 -4.86 5.26
N LEU A 187 4.75 -3.59 5.33
CA LEU A 187 5.66 -2.44 5.48
C LEU A 187 6.57 -2.55 6.71
N ALA A 188 6.09 -3.17 7.80
CA ALA A 188 6.89 -3.42 8.99
C ALA A 188 8.13 -4.29 8.69
N LEU A 189 7.97 -5.32 7.84
CA LEU A 189 9.07 -6.19 7.43
C LEU A 189 10.00 -5.46 6.44
N PHE A 190 9.42 -4.68 5.52
CA PHE A 190 10.20 -3.91 4.56
C PHE A 190 11.02 -2.80 5.21
N SER A 191 10.64 -2.38 6.43
CA SER A 191 11.42 -1.46 7.25
C SER A 191 12.86 -1.95 7.50
N LEU A 192 13.11 -3.27 7.42
CA LEU A 192 14.45 -3.84 7.48
C LEU A 192 15.39 -3.29 6.41
N LEU A 193 14.89 -2.90 5.23
CA LEU A 193 15.72 -2.27 4.20
C LEU A 193 16.14 -0.84 4.57
N ASN A 194 15.33 -0.14 5.36
CA ASN A 194 15.66 1.17 5.91
C ASN A 194 16.59 1.01 7.12
N ILE A 195 16.26 0.10 8.05
CA ILE A 195 17.05 -0.20 9.25
C ILE A 195 18.45 -0.70 8.88
N SER A 196 18.55 -1.63 7.93
CA SER A 196 19.85 -2.12 7.44
C SER A 196 20.66 -1.01 6.80
N GLY A 197 20.01 -0.02 6.17
CA GLY A 197 20.69 1.15 5.66
C GLY A 197 21.29 2.00 6.80
N ASN A 198 20.48 2.29 7.80
CA ASN A 198 20.93 3.06 8.97
C ASN A 198 22.05 2.36 9.77
N VAL A 199 22.11 1.02 9.73
CA VAL A 199 23.13 0.23 10.44
C VAL A 199 24.40 -0.01 9.60
N ASN A 200 24.30 -0.24 8.28
CA ASN A 200 25.40 -0.75 7.44
C ASN A 200 25.73 0.08 6.17
N GLY A 201 25.11 1.23 5.92
CA GLY A 201 25.41 2.12 4.77
C GLY A 201 24.19 2.52 3.93
N VAL A 202 24.36 3.24 2.82
CA VAL A 202 23.19 3.80 2.09
C VAL A 202 22.37 2.71 1.37
N SER A 203 21.14 2.46 1.83
CA SER A 203 20.19 1.57 1.16
C SER A 203 19.52 2.26 -0.03
N THR A 204 19.48 1.59 -1.19
CA THR A 204 18.82 2.11 -2.40
C THR A 204 17.29 2.17 -2.27
N HIS A 205 16.74 1.43 -1.31
CA HIS A 205 15.31 1.41 -0.99
C HIS A 205 14.98 2.24 0.26
N ASP A 206 15.93 3.07 0.73
CA ASP A 206 15.71 3.98 1.85
C ASP A 206 14.58 4.97 1.51
N LEU A 207 13.46 4.81 2.22
CA LEU A 207 12.25 5.62 2.07
C LEU A 207 12.31 6.91 2.92
N THR A 208 13.19 6.94 3.92
CA THR A 208 13.17 7.92 5.03
C THR A 208 13.21 9.37 4.55
N PRO A 209 14.14 9.79 3.66
CA PRO A 209 14.35 11.20 3.38
C PRO A 209 13.15 11.87 2.70
N GLN A 210 12.57 11.20 1.70
CA GLN A 210 11.42 11.75 0.96
C GLN A 210 10.12 11.62 1.75
N LEU A 211 9.94 10.53 2.50
CA LEU A 211 8.79 10.39 3.39
C LEU A 211 8.80 11.49 4.46
N THR A 212 9.95 11.77 5.08
CA THR A 212 10.11 12.88 6.03
C THR A 212 9.82 14.23 5.37
N SER A 213 10.37 14.49 4.19
CA SER A 213 10.13 15.74 3.45
C SER A 213 8.64 15.95 3.14
N LEU A 214 7.96 14.90 2.70
CA LEU A 214 6.52 14.93 2.45
C LEU A 214 5.75 15.26 3.73
N LEU A 215 5.99 14.50 4.80
CA LEU A 215 5.28 14.64 6.07
C LEU A 215 5.50 16.01 6.70
N GLU A 216 6.72 16.54 6.67
CA GLU A 216 7.04 17.88 7.15
C GLU A 216 6.31 18.97 6.37
N ASN A 217 6.33 18.89 5.03
CA ASN A 217 5.63 19.86 4.18
C ASN A 217 4.11 19.83 4.42
N LEU A 218 3.52 18.64 4.52
CA LEU A 218 2.10 18.47 4.82
C LEU A 218 1.76 18.98 6.22
N TYR A 219 2.61 18.75 7.21
CA TYR A 219 2.44 19.30 8.56
C TYR A 219 2.50 20.83 8.54
N ASN A 220 3.44 21.41 7.80
CA ASN A 220 3.57 22.86 7.68
C ASN A 220 2.35 23.50 6.99
N LEU A 221 1.73 22.81 6.03
CA LEU A 221 0.49 23.25 5.39
C LEU A 221 -0.71 23.12 6.35
N ARG A 222 -0.90 21.92 6.92
CA ARG A 222 -2.11 21.56 7.67
C ARG A 222 -2.09 21.99 9.13
N LYS A 223 -0.90 22.30 9.66
CA LYS A 223 -0.62 22.55 11.09
C LYS A 223 -1.07 21.40 12.00
N LYS A 224 -1.18 20.19 11.46
CA LYS A 224 -1.63 18.97 12.14
C LYS A 224 -0.90 17.75 11.56
N PRO A 225 -0.63 16.71 12.36
CA PRO A 225 -0.09 15.46 11.87
C PRO A 225 -1.01 14.79 10.83
N ILE A 226 -0.42 13.99 9.94
CA ILE A 226 -1.15 13.12 9.03
C ILE A 226 -1.70 11.93 9.81
N PRO A 227 -3.02 11.68 9.82
CA PRO A 227 -3.55 10.43 10.34
C PRO A 227 -3.06 9.25 9.47
N TRP A 228 -2.43 8.28 10.11
CA TRP A 228 -2.08 6.99 9.51
C TRP A 228 -2.77 5.89 10.30
N ARG A 229 -3.65 5.13 9.65
CA ARG A 229 -4.28 3.94 10.26
C ARG A 229 -3.73 2.66 9.63
N ASN A 230 -3.18 1.78 10.44
CA ASN A 230 -2.68 0.50 10.02
C ASN A 230 -3.62 -0.61 10.48
N PHE A 231 -4.28 -1.27 9.53
CA PHE A 231 -5.23 -2.33 9.78
C PHE A 231 -4.54 -3.68 9.66
N ALA A 232 -4.57 -4.45 10.74
CA ALA A 232 -4.02 -5.80 10.79
C ALA A 232 -5.08 -6.79 11.28
N HIS A 233 -5.16 -7.94 10.62
CA HIS A 233 -5.93 -9.08 11.08
C HIS A 233 -4.98 -10.02 11.83
N PRO A 234 -5.29 -10.51 13.05
CA PRO A 234 -4.36 -11.36 13.81
C PRO A 234 -3.94 -12.65 13.08
N GLY A 235 -4.83 -13.18 12.24
CA GLY A 235 -4.56 -14.34 11.37
C GLY A 235 -3.85 -14.02 10.05
N ASP A 236 -3.56 -12.76 9.75
CA ASP A 236 -2.82 -12.38 8.54
C ASP A 236 -1.30 -12.44 8.82
N PRO A 237 -0.57 -13.40 8.21
CA PRO A 237 0.80 -13.71 8.59
C PRO A 237 1.82 -12.63 8.19
N ILE A 238 1.42 -11.66 7.37
CA ILE A 238 2.32 -10.60 6.88
C ILE A 238 1.95 -9.21 7.39
N ALA A 239 0.85 -9.09 8.14
CA ALA A 239 0.40 -7.85 8.73
C ALA A 239 0.96 -7.70 10.14
N TYR A 240 1.68 -6.61 10.39
CA TYR A 240 2.29 -6.33 11.69
C TYR A 240 1.91 -4.94 12.19
N PRO A 241 1.94 -4.72 13.52
CA PRO A 241 1.83 -3.39 14.10
C PRO A 241 2.88 -2.43 13.52
N LEU A 242 2.47 -1.20 13.22
CA LEU A 242 3.34 -0.14 12.71
C LEU A 242 3.65 0.94 13.73
N GLU A 243 2.86 1.11 14.79
CA GLU A 243 3.11 2.14 15.81
C GLU A 243 4.51 2.02 16.44
N GLY A 244 4.96 0.79 16.70
CA GLY A 244 6.29 0.52 17.24
C GLY A 244 7.43 0.57 16.21
N VAL A 245 7.12 0.51 14.91
CA VAL A 245 8.11 0.42 13.82
C VAL A 245 8.33 1.76 13.12
N LEU A 246 7.27 2.55 12.94
CA LEU A 246 7.36 3.86 12.29
C LEU A 246 8.37 4.81 12.92
N PRO A 247 8.58 4.85 14.25
CA PRO A 247 9.66 5.64 14.83
C PRO A 247 11.04 5.31 14.28
N MET A 248 11.29 4.04 13.92
CA MET A 248 12.55 3.58 13.32
C MET A 248 12.66 3.94 11.83
N ILE A 249 11.51 4.04 11.13
CA ILE A 249 11.44 4.43 9.71
C ILE A 249 11.55 5.94 9.54
N LEU A 250 11.01 6.73 10.48
CA LEU A 250 10.84 8.18 10.33
C LEU A 250 11.99 9.00 10.94
N ASP A 251 12.93 8.36 11.62
CA ASP A 251 14.17 8.96 12.15
C ASP A 251 13.96 10.34 12.81
N GLY A 252 13.09 10.41 13.82
CA GLY A 252 12.79 11.65 14.56
C GLY A 252 11.63 12.49 14.00
N SER A 253 11.03 12.06 12.89
CA SER A 253 9.93 12.78 12.22
C SER A 253 8.53 12.33 12.67
N GLN A 254 8.43 11.64 13.81
CA GLN A 254 7.17 11.05 14.28
C GLN A 254 6.11 12.11 14.60
N ARG A 255 6.52 13.34 14.94
CA ARG A 255 5.59 14.46 15.20
C ARG A 255 4.70 14.82 14.01
N TYR A 256 5.06 14.43 12.80
CA TYR A 256 4.33 14.75 11.58
C TYR A 256 3.25 13.72 11.22
N VAL A 257 3.17 12.60 11.94
CA VAL A 257 2.21 11.54 11.71
C VAL A 257 1.52 11.14 13.01
N GLU A 258 0.22 10.88 12.94
CA GLU A 258 -0.54 10.27 14.02
C GLU A 258 -0.85 8.83 13.62
N THR A 259 -0.04 7.89 14.08
CA THR A 259 -0.20 6.46 13.76
C THR A 259 -1.15 5.80 14.74
N GLN A 260 -2.02 4.94 14.23
CA GLN A 260 -2.81 4.03 15.04
C GLN A 260 -2.89 2.64 14.39
N ASP A 261 -2.57 1.60 15.16
CA ASP A 261 -2.79 0.20 14.80
C ASP A 261 -4.22 -0.22 15.17
N VAL A 262 -4.94 -0.77 14.19
CA VAL A 262 -6.33 -1.21 14.34
C VAL A 262 -6.41 -2.70 14.04
N ILE A 263 -6.67 -3.48 15.09
CA ILE A 263 -6.88 -4.92 14.96
C ILE A 263 -8.31 -5.19 14.49
N THR A 264 -8.43 -5.80 13.31
CA THR A 264 -9.69 -5.91 12.54
C THR A 264 -10.57 -7.09 12.91
N ASP A 265 -10.00 -8.09 13.58
CA ASP A 265 -10.71 -9.17 14.23
C ASP A 265 -10.16 -9.32 15.65
N ARG A 266 -11.03 -9.30 16.66
CA ARG A 266 -10.61 -9.53 18.05
C ARG A 266 -10.48 -11.02 18.38
N GLY A 267 -10.65 -11.88 17.38
CA GLY A 267 -10.61 -13.32 17.48
C GLY A 267 -11.92 -13.86 18.07
N ASN A 268 -12.41 -14.93 17.47
CA ASN A 268 -13.39 -15.77 18.15
C ASN A 268 -12.70 -16.37 19.39
N ILE A 269 -13.31 -16.28 20.57
CA ILE A 269 -12.72 -16.72 21.86
C ILE A 269 -12.26 -18.19 21.80
N PHE A 270 -12.86 -18.97 20.90
CA PHE A 270 -12.56 -20.37 20.59
C PHE A 270 -11.26 -20.59 19.79
N ASN A 271 -10.74 -19.58 19.10
CA ASN A 271 -9.52 -19.67 18.27
C ASN A 271 -8.24 -19.25 19.02
N LEU A 272 -8.39 -18.64 20.21
CA LEU A 272 -7.29 -18.24 21.09
C LEU A 272 -6.30 -19.38 21.42
N PRO A 273 -6.73 -20.63 21.69
CA PRO A 273 -5.81 -21.74 21.98
C PRO A 273 -4.92 -22.15 20.80
N PHE A 274 -5.33 -21.84 19.56
CA PHE A 274 -4.62 -22.20 18.33
C PHE A 274 -3.94 -20.98 17.66
N SER A 275 -4.11 -19.79 18.25
CA SER A 275 -3.62 -18.51 17.71
C SER A 275 -2.09 -18.41 17.59
N GLN A 276 -1.35 -19.27 18.29
CA GLN A 276 0.13 -19.33 18.25
C GLN A 276 0.68 -20.56 17.50
N GLN A 277 -0.16 -21.39 16.88
CA GLN A 277 0.28 -22.57 16.10
C GLN A 277 0.36 -22.23 14.60
N LEU A 278 0.92 -23.13 13.77
CA LEU A 278 1.07 -22.92 12.31
C LEU A 278 -0.24 -23.04 11.50
N ILE A 279 -1.36 -23.41 12.14
CA ILE A 279 -2.68 -23.62 11.52
C ILE A 279 -3.26 -22.35 10.84
N PRO A 280 -3.05 -21.12 11.34
CA PRO A 280 -3.52 -19.87 10.70
C PRO A 280 -2.91 -19.62 9.31
N LEU A 281 -1.78 -20.23 8.93
CA LEU A 281 -1.21 -20.09 7.58
C LEU A 281 -2.14 -20.64 6.48
N PHE A 282 -2.95 -21.65 6.79
CA PHE A 282 -3.95 -22.19 5.85
C PHE A 282 -5.14 -21.25 5.64
N TRP A 283 -5.43 -20.38 6.61
CA TRP A 283 -6.55 -19.43 6.62
C TRP A 283 -6.08 -17.99 6.35
N GLY A 284 -4.76 -17.77 6.33
CA GLY A 284 -4.13 -16.46 6.15
C GLY A 284 -4.55 -15.79 4.84
N GLY A 285 -4.92 -16.58 3.83
CA GLY A 285 -5.46 -16.06 2.57
C GLY A 285 -6.80 -15.33 2.72
N ASP A 286 -7.69 -15.81 3.59
CA ASP A 286 -9.01 -15.22 3.85
C ASP A 286 -8.89 -14.06 4.83
N ALA A 287 -8.07 -14.22 5.87
CA ALA A 287 -7.72 -13.14 6.79
C ALA A 287 -7.12 -11.95 6.06
N HIS A 288 -6.19 -12.19 5.14
CA HIS A 288 -5.54 -11.18 4.32
C HIS A 288 -6.51 -10.48 3.35
N GLY A 289 -7.53 -11.17 2.83
CA GLY A 289 -8.55 -10.54 1.97
C GLY A 289 -9.64 -9.78 2.74
N SER A 290 -9.83 -10.09 4.03
CA SER A 290 -11.01 -9.69 4.81
C SER A 290 -11.20 -8.18 4.98
N TYR A 291 -10.14 -7.38 4.84
CA TYR A 291 -10.16 -5.93 5.08
C TYR A 291 -11.16 -5.18 4.18
N TRP A 292 -11.34 -5.65 2.94
CA TRP A 292 -12.18 -4.99 1.93
C TRP A 292 -13.68 -4.97 2.29
N ASP A 293 -14.14 -5.92 3.12
CA ASP A 293 -15.54 -6.00 3.56
C ASP A 293 -15.72 -5.76 5.06
N ASN A 294 -14.66 -5.32 5.76
CA ASN A 294 -14.69 -5.17 7.21
C ASN A 294 -15.32 -3.82 7.63
N GLN A 295 -16.38 -3.89 8.46
CA GLN A 295 -17.09 -2.70 8.95
C GLN A 295 -16.23 -1.79 9.83
N LEU A 296 -15.33 -2.36 10.65
CA LEU A 296 -14.44 -1.59 11.51
C LEU A 296 -13.42 -0.80 10.67
N VAL A 297 -12.90 -1.41 9.60
CA VAL A 297 -12.02 -0.74 8.63
C VAL A 297 -12.73 0.45 8.02
N ALA A 298 -13.91 0.24 7.42
CA ALA A 298 -14.69 1.29 6.78
C ALA A 298 -15.03 2.44 7.74
N LYS A 299 -15.46 2.10 8.98
CA LYS A 299 -15.79 3.08 10.02
C LYS A 299 -14.59 3.96 10.36
N ASN A 300 -13.42 3.36 10.66
CA ASN A 300 -12.22 4.11 11.00
C ASN A 300 -11.77 5.03 9.86
N ILE A 301 -11.80 4.55 8.61
CA ILE A 301 -11.44 5.37 7.44
C ILE A 301 -12.42 6.54 7.29
N SER A 302 -13.73 6.29 7.42
CA SER A 302 -14.73 7.36 7.35
C SER A 302 -14.59 8.40 8.47
N GLU A 303 -14.22 7.99 9.67
CA GLU A 303 -13.95 8.89 10.80
C GLU A 303 -12.77 9.81 10.52
N VAL A 304 -11.70 9.26 9.95
CA VAL A 304 -10.52 10.04 9.53
C VAL A 304 -10.86 11.01 8.40
N ILE A 305 -11.54 10.57 7.34
CA ILE A 305 -11.91 11.46 6.22
C ILE A 305 -12.79 12.63 6.71
N ARG A 306 -13.70 12.36 7.65
CA ARG A 306 -14.53 13.41 8.27
C ARG A 306 -13.72 14.37 9.13
N SER A 307 -12.64 13.93 9.78
CA SER A 307 -11.86 14.77 10.70
C SER A 307 -10.75 15.56 10.01
N THR A 308 -10.39 15.23 8.76
CA THR A 308 -9.38 15.95 7.96
C THR A 308 -9.89 17.27 7.35
N ILE A 309 -10.87 17.91 7.99
CA ILE A 309 -11.35 19.26 7.66
C ILE A 309 -10.28 20.31 8.00
#